data_AF-A0A9E2CHJ8-F1
#
_entry.id   AF-A0A9E2CHJ8-F1
#
_cell.length_a   1.000
_cell.length_b   1.000
_cell.length_c   1.000
_cell.angle_alpha   90.00
_cell.angle_beta   90.00
_cell.angle_gamma   90.00
#
_symmetry.space_group_name_H-M   'P 1'
#
loop_
_entity.id
_entity.type
_entity.pdbx_description
1 polymer ?
#
loop_
_entity_poly.entity_id
_entity_poly.type
_entity_poly.pdbx_seq_one_letter_code
_entity_poly.pdbx_strand_id
1 'polypeptide(L)'
;MNVLITGSSGQIGTNVALGLLARGDRVLGIDCRDNQWTTDFETIILDLRSAVFDAFPPGGDFDVVLHLAANAKVFELVEHPERALDNVTMLFQVLDYCRRNELPIVFASSREVYGDIHRHVTDEAAADFVVAESPYSASKIA
;
A
#
# COMPACT_ATOMS: atom_id res chain seq x y z
N MET A 1 -8.88 12.64 12.30
CA MET A 1 -7.66 11.82 12.30
C MET A 1 -6.65 12.43 11.36
N ASN A 2 -5.38 12.11 11.55
CA ASN A 2 -4.27 12.43 10.68
C ASN A 2 -3.78 11.12 10.05
N VAL A 3 -3.93 10.99 8.73
CA VAL A 3 -3.70 9.75 8.00
C VAL A 3 -2.53 9.92 7.05
N LEU A 4 -1.55 9.02 7.14
CA LEU A 4 -0.49 8.90 6.15
C LEU A 4 -0.89 7.83 5.11
N ILE A 5 -0.87 8.16 3.83
CA ILE A 5 -1.26 7.24 2.75
C ILE A 5 -0.08 7.00 1.82
N THR A 6 0.39 5.76 1.71
CA THR A 6 1.35 5.40 0.65
C THR A 6 0.60 4.98 -0.62
N GLY A 7 1.15 5.27 -1.80
CA GLY A 7 0.41 5.06 -3.06
C GLY A 7 -0.73 6.07 -3.21
N SER A 8 -0.58 7.26 -2.62
CA SER A 8 -1.61 8.31 -2.58
C SER A 8 -1.90 8.90 -3.97
N SER A 9 -0.93 8.82 -4.88
CA SER A 9 -1.06 9.15 -6.30
C SER A 9 -1.46 7.93 -7.13
N GLY A 10 -2.15 6.95 -6.53
CA GLY A 10 -2.94 5.92 -7.20
C GLY A 10 -4.44 6.24 -7.24
N GLN A 11 -5.20 5.51 -8.06
CA GLN A 11 -6.66 5.67 -8.16
C GLN A 11 -7.36 5.46 -6.80
N ILE A 12 -7.02 4.36 -6.11
CA ILE A 12 -7.58 4.06 -4.77
C ILE A 12 -7.11 5.11 -3.77
N GLY A 13 -5.80 5.40 -3.72
CA GLY A 13 -5.23 6.35 -2.77
C GLY A 13 -5.84 7.75 -2.88
N THR A 14 -6.04 8.24 -4.09
CA THR A 14 -6.68 9.55 -4.33
C THR A 14 -8.12 9.58 -3.83
N ASN A 15 -8.92 8.56 -4.17
CA ASN A 15 -10.32 8.54 -3.75
C ASN A 15 -10.46 8.39 -2.24
N VAL A 16 -9.60 7.59 -1.60
CA VAL A 16 -9.59 7.47 -0.13
C VAL A 16 -9.17 8.79 0.51
N ALA A 17 -8.13 9.45 0.00
CA ALA A 17 -7.69 10.75 0.49
C ALA A 17 -8.80 11.80 0.44
N LEU A 18 -9.47 11.95 -0.72
CA LEU A 18 -10.58 12.88 -0.89
C LEU A 18 -11.76 12.56 0.04
N GLY A 19 -12.08 11.28 0.23
CA GLY A 19 -13.11 10.85 1.17
C GLY A 19 -12.78 11.18 2.63
N LEU A 20 -11.52 11.02 3.03
CA LEU A 20 -11.03 11.38 4.36
C LEU A 20 -11.08 12.90 4.58
N LEU A 21 -10.62 13.69 3.61
CA LEU A 21 -10.71 15.15 3.67
C LEU A 21 -12.18 15.62 3.81
N ALA A 22 -13.10 15.04 3.05
CA ALA A 22 -14.53 15.35 3.13
C ALA A 22 -15.15 15.01 4.50
N ARG A 23 -14.58 14.03 5.22
CA ARG A 23 -14.94 13.69 6.60
C ARG A 23 -14.36 14.65 7.64
N GLY A 24 -13.46 15.54 7.23
CA GLY A 24 -12.75 16.48 8.11
C GLY A 24 -11.43 15.94 8.69
N ASP A 25 -10.90 14.85 8.12
CA ASP A 25 -9.58 14.33 8.49
C ASP A 25 -8.46 15.11 7.76
N ARG A 26 -7.23 14.95 8.26
CA ARG A 26 -6.01 15.45 7.62
C ARG A 26 -5.31 14.30 6.92
N VAL A 27 -4.81 14.55 5.72
CA VAL A 27 -4.14 13.54 4.89
C VAL A 27 -2.77 14.06 4.47
N LEU A 28 -1.77 13.20 4.59
CA LEU A 28 -0.48 13.35 3.91
C LEU A 28 -0.25 12.13 3.01
N GLY A 29 0.11 12.38 1.76
CA GLY A 29 0.44 11.36 0.79
C GLY A 29 1.93 11.05 0.74
N ILE A 30 2.26 9.81 0.38
CA ILE A 30 3.59 9.37 -0.07
C ILE A 30 3.41 8.62 -1.37
N ASP A 31 4.13 9.02 -2.41
CA ASP A 31 4.16 8.30 -3.68
C ASP A 31 5.47 8.57 -4.44
N CYS A 32 5.83 7.71 -5.38
CA CYS A 32 7.02 7.93 -6.21
C CYS A 32 6.75 8.87 -7.41
N ARG A 33 5.52 9.38 -7.52
CA ARG A 33 5.06 10.29 -8.58
C ARG A 33 4.02 11.29 -8.06
N ASP A 34 3.89 12.40 -8.75
CA ASP A 34 2.85 13.39 -8.47
C ASP A 34 1.44 12.84 -8.68
N ASN A 35 0.49 13.38 -7.90
CA ASN A 35 -0.92 13.10 -8.09
C ASN A 35 -1.44 13.86 -9.32
N GLN A 36 -1.93 13.13 -10.31
CA GLN A 36 -2.42 13.72 -11.56
C GLN A 36 -3.93 14.03 -11.55
N TRP A 37 -4.65 13.64 -10.50
CA TRP A 37 -6.11 13.81 -10.41
C TRP A 37 -6.52 14.98 -9.52
N THR A 38 -5.72 15.34 -8.52
CA THR A 38 -6.03 16.44 -7.58
C THR A 38 -4.76 17.01 -6.92
N THR A 39 -4.89 18.24 -6.39
CA THR A 39 -3.89 18.92 -5.54
C THR A 39 -4.44 19.22 -4.15
N ASP A 40 -5.58 18.63 -3.75
CA ASP A 40 -6.29 18.95 -2.49
C ASP A 40 -5.58 18.46 -1.23
N PHE A 41 -4.54 17.64 -1.36
CA PHE A 41 -3.68 17.19 -0.27
C PHE A 41 -2.21 17.17 -0.70
N GLU A 42 -1.33 17.34 0.27
CA GLU A 42 0.12 17.28 0.07
C GLU A 42 0.56 15.83 -0.19
N THR A 43 1.49 15.64 -1.13
CA THR A 43 2.14 14.35 -1.38
C THR A 43 3.65 14.53 -1.37
N ILE A 44 4.34 13.78 -0.50
CA ILE A 44 5.79 13.68 -0.49
C ILE A 44 6.21 12.73 -1.61
N ILE A 45 7.08 13.21 -2.50
CA ILE A 45 7.68 12.37 -3.54
C ILE A 45 8.79 11.53 -2.93
N LEU A 46 8.51 10.25 -2.71
CA LEU A 46 9.42 9.30 -2.09
C LEU A 46 9.24 7.91 -2.71
N ASP A 47 10.33 7.36 -3.21
CA ASP A 47 10.38 5.97 -3.68
C ASP A 47 10.63 5.02 -2.51
N LEU A 48 9.58 4.30 -2.10
CA LEU A 48 9.62 3.36 -0.99
C LEU A 48 10.53 2.15 -1.22
N ARG A 49 10.97 1.89 -2.46
CA ARG A 49 11.90 0.78 -2.76
C ARG A 49 13.31 1.04 -2.24
N SER A 50 13.69 2.32 -2.15
CA SER A 50 15.02 2.78 -1.71
C SER A 50 14.96 3.73 -0.52
N ALA A 51 13.77 3.95 0.05
CA ALA A 51 13.58 4.84 1.19
C ALA A 51 14.39 4.37 2.40
N VAL A 52 15.02 5.34 3.06
CA VAL A 52 15.57 5.19 4.41
C VAL A 52 14.62 5.82 5.41
N PHE A 53 14.69 5.42 6.67
CA PHE A 53 13.75 5.88 7.71
C PHE A 53 13.63 7.41 7.78
N ASP A 54 14.75 8.14 7.69
CA ASP A 54 14.77 9.60 7.79
C ASP A 54 14.13 10.32 6.59
N ALA A 55 13.81 9.60 5.51
CA ALA A 55 13.10 10.16 4.37
C ALA A 55 11.58 10.23 4.61
N PHE A 56 11.06 9.51 5.61
CA PHE A 56 9.66 9.59 6.00
C PHE A 56 9.39 10.87 6.82
N PRO A 57 8.15 11.39 6.79
CA PRO A 57 7.75 12.47 7.69
C PRO A 57 7.86 12.02 9.16
N PRO A 58 8.00 12.95 10.13
CA PRO A 58 7.92 12.61 11.55
C PRO A 58 6.59 11.93 11.89
N GLY A 59 6.63 10.80 12.60
CA GLY A 59 5.45 9.96 12.81
C GLY A 59 4.48 10.41 13.91
N GLY A 60 4.93 11.26 14.84
CA GLY A 60 4.19 11.60 16.07
C GLY A 60 2.85 12.32 15.87
N ASP A 61 2.56 12.77 14.65
CA ASP A 61 1.31 13.46 14.31
C ASP A 61 0.29 12.56 13.61
N PHE A 62 0.61 11.30 13.28
CA PHE A 62 -0.32 10.41 12.56
C PHE A 62 -1.07 9.47 13.51
N ASP A 63 -2.32 9.19 13.17
CA ASP A 63 -3.15 8.20 13.88
C ASP A 63 -3.05 6.81 13.24
N VAL A 64 -2.79 6.74 11.92
CA VAL A 64 -2.75 5.49 11.16
C VAL A 64 -2.01 5.67 9.83
N VAL A 65 -1.33 4.61 9.39
CA VAL A 65 -0.76 4.50 8.03
C VAL A 65 -1.64 3.60 7.17
N LEU A 66 -2.09 4.10 6.02
CA LEU A 66 -2.76 3.32 5.00
C LEU A 66 -1.76 2.99 3.88
N HIS A 67 -1.36 1.72 3.78
CA HIS A 67 -0.38 1.27 2.81
C HIS A 67 -1.04 0.76 1.53
N LEU A 68 -1.04 1.58 0.47
CA LEU A 68 -1.60 1.24 -0.85
C LEU A 68 -0.54 1.15 -1.95
N ALA A 69 0.71 1.56 -1.67
CA ALA A 69 1.80 1.48 -2.64
C ALA A 69 2.09 0.02 -3.04
N ALA A 70 1.91 -0.30 -4.31
CA ALA A 70 2.27 -1.61 -4.85
C ALA A 70 2.37 -1.56 -6.38
N ASN A 71 3.24 -2.39 -6.96
CA ASN A 71 3.09 -2.87 -8.32
C ASN A 71 1.82 -3.75 -8.37
N ALA A 72 0.73 -3.21 -8.93
CA ALA A 72 -0.60 -3.81 -8.85
C ALA A 72 -1.06 -4.57 -10.10
N LYS A 73 -0.32 -4.47 -11.21
CA LYS A 73 -0.72 -5.07 -12.48
C LYS A 73 -0.21 -6.51 -12.60
N VAL A 74 -1.05 -7.48 -12.23
CA VAL A 74 -0.70 -8.92 -12.18
C VAL A 74 0.12 -9.38 -13.40
N PHE A 75 -0.36 -9.09 -14.61
CA PHE A 75 0.33 -9.47 -15.85
C PHE A 75 1.77 -8.94 -15.93
N GLU A 76 2.00 -7.68 -15.56
CA GLU A 76 3.35 -7.11 -15.58
C GLU A 76 4.28 -7.78 -14.56
N LEU A 77 3.76 -8.26 -13.42
CA LEU A 77 4.59 -8.97 -12.44
C LEU A 77 4.83 -10.44 -12.83
N VAL A 78 4.03 -11.00 -13.74
CA VAL A 78 4.34 -12.30 -14.36
C VAL A 78 5.49 -12.14 -15.35
N GLU A 79 5.51 -11.06 -16.13
CA GLU A 79 6.62 -10.75 -17.06
C GLU A 79 7.88 -10.26 -16.32
N HIS A 80 7.70 -9.52 -15.21
CA HIS A 80 8.75 -8.88 -14.43
C HIS A 80 8.63 -9.24 -12.94
N PRO A 81 8.96 -10.48 -12.55
CA PRO A 81 8.76 -11.00 -11.19
C PRO A 81 9.54 -10.24 -10.12
N GLU A 82 10.63 -9.55 -10.47
CA GLU A 82 11.38 -8.70 -9.54
C GLU A 82 10.51 -7.60 -8.91
N ARG A 83 9.44 -7.17 -9.59
CA ARG A 83 8.48 -6.18 -9.07
C ARG A 83 7.63 -6.71 -7.91
N ALA A 84 7.56 -8.02 -7.74
CA ALA A 84 6.99 -8.64 -6.55
C ALA A 84 7.89 -8.41 -5.32
N LEU A 85 9.21 -8.43 -5.49
CA LEU A 85 10.16 -8.12 -4.42
C LEU A 85 10.12 -6.63 -4.05
N ASP A 86 9.87 -5.75 -5.02
CA ASP A 86 9.62 -4.33 -4.73
C ASP A 86 8.43 -4.17 -3.77
N ASN A 87 7.33 -4.89 -3.97
CA ASN A 87 6.16 -4.83 -3.07
C ASN A 87 6.52 -5.22 -1.63
N VAL A 88 7.27 -6.31 -1.46
CA VAL A 88 7.75 -6.77 -0.14
C VAL A 88 8.70 -5.75 0.47
N THR A 89 9.60 -5.18 -0.33
CA THR A 89 10.56 -4.16 0.13
C THR A 89 9.85 -2.89 0.60
N MET A 90 8.90 -2.39 -0.19
CA MET A 90 8.09 -1.22 0.16
C MET A 90 7.27 -1.47 1.44
N LEU A 91 6.67 -2.66 1.57
CA LEU A 91 5.94 -3.04 2.78
C LEU A 91 6.87 -3.06 4.00
N PHE A 92 8.06 -3.66 3.88
CA PHE A 92 9.05 -3.69 4.97
C PHE A 92 9.42 -2.29 5.43
N GLN A 93 9.71 -1.36 4.52
CA GLN A 93 10.06 0.02 4.89
C GLN A 93 8.92 0.70 5.67
N VAL A 94 7.68 0.50 5.23
CA VAL A 94 6.51 1.09 5.89
C VAL A 94 6.23 0.41 7.24
N LEU A 95 6.42 -0.90 7.36
CA LEU A 95 6.31 -1.62 8.64
C LEU A 95 7.38 -1.15 9.64
N ASP A 96 8.63 -0.98 9.23
CA ASP A 96 9.68 -0.47 10.12
C ASP A 96 9.40 0.98 10.55
N TYR A 97 8.89 1.81 9.63
CA TYR A 97 8.40 3.15 9.95
C TYR A 97 7.27 3.12 10.99
N CYS A 98 6.25 2.31 10.78
CA CYS A 98 5.13 2.16 11.71
C CYS A 98 5.60 1.65 13.08
N ARG A 99 6.49 0.65 13.10
CA ARG A 99 7.04 0.05 14.33
C ARG A 99 7.79 1.07 15.18
N ARG A 100 8.61 1.93 14.57
CA ARG A 100 9.41 2.94 15.28
C ARG A 100 8.59 4.11 15.81
N ASN A 101 7.43 4.37 15.20
CA ASN A 101 6.51 5.44 15.59
C ASN A 101 5.27 4.93 16.32
N GLU A 102 5.19 3.63 16.61
CA GLU A 102 4.05 2.98 17.26
C GLU A 102 2.71 3.21 16.55
N LEU A 103 2.75 3.29 15.22
CA LEU A 103 1.57 3.57 14.39
C LEU A 103 0.86 2.29 13.96
N PRO A 104 -0.48 2.23 14.03
CA PRO A 104 -1.23 1.15 13.39
C PRO A 104 -1.14 1.29 11.87
N ILE A 105 -1.23 0.14 11.19
CA ILE A 105 -1.18 0.05 9.73
C ILE A 105 -2.43 -0.65 9.19
N VAL A 106 -2.99 -0.10 8.10
CA VAL A 106 -3.96 -0.77 7.25
C VAL A 106 -3.26 -1.13 5.95
N PHE A 107 -3.14 -2.44 5.68
CA PHE A 107 -2.49 -2.96 4.48
C PHE A 107 -3.51 -3.35 3.41
N ALA A 108 -3.35 -2.82 2.20
CA ALA A 108 -4.15 -3.25 1.06
C ALA A 108 -3.62 -4.56 0.45
N SER A 109 -4.18 -5.68 0.92
CA SER A 109 -4.00 -7.00 0.29
C SER A 109 -4.82 -7.13 -1.01
N SER A 110 -4.96 -8.34 -1.54
CA SER A 110 -5.70 -8.61 -2.77
C SER A 110 -6.42 -9.95 -2.71
N ARG A 111 -7.51 -10.10 -3.46
CA ARG A 111 -8.19 -11.40 -3.64
C ARG A 111 -7.29 -12.45 -4.30
N GLU A 112 -6.19 -12.03 -4.92
CA GLU A 112 -5.24 -12.94 -5.58
C GLU A 112 -4.53 -13.88 -4.57
N VAL A 113 -4.64 -13.61 -3.26
CA VAL A 113 -4.17 -14.52 -2.19
C VAL A 113 -5.06 -15.75 -1.99
N TYR A 114 -6.22 -15.80 -2.65
CA TYR A 114 -7.13 -16.96 -2.61
C TYR A 114 -6.91 -17.92 -3.80
N GLY A 115 -6.01 -17.59 -4.75
CA GLY A 115 -5.70 -18.42 -5.93
C GLY A 115 -6.82 -18.49 -7.00
N ASP A 116 -6.86 -19.59 -7.76
CA ASP A 116 -7.82 -19.87 -8.83
C ASP A 116 -9.09 -20.41 -8.17
N ILE A 117 -9.88 -19.45 -7.69
CA ILE A 117 -11.12 -19.71 -6.99
C ILE A 117 -12.18 -20.21 -8.00
N HIS A 118 -12.37 -21.53 -8.09
CA HIS A 118 -13.51 -22.13 -8.79
C HIS A 118 -14.84 -22.12 -7.99
N ARG A 119 -14.92 -21.30 -6.93
CA ARG A 119 -16.09 -21.14 -6.03
C ARG A 119 -16.64 -19.71 -6.12
N HIS A 120 -17.97 -19.57 -6.01
CA HIS A 120 -18.64 -18.26 -6.12
C HIS A 120 -18.56 -17.40 -4.84
N VAL A 121 -18.39 -18.04 -3.67
CA VAL A 121 -18.30 -17.37 -2.36
C VAL A 121 -17.02 -17.85 -1.70
N THR A 122 -16.27 -16.91 -1.14
CA THR A 122 -15.00 -17.16 -0.42
C THR A 122 -15.05 -16.41 0.90
N ASP A 123 -14.67 -17.07 1.99
CA ASP A 123 -14.48 -16.48 3.32
C ASP A 123 -12.98 -16.22 3.58
N GLU A 124 -12.67 -15.41 4.59
CA GLU A 124 -11.29 -15.03 4.93
C GLU A 124 -10.42 -16.23 5.36
N ALA A 125 -11.02 -17.31 5.87
CA ALA A 125 -10.29 -18.51 6.28
C ALA A 125 -9.85 -19.36 5.08
N ALA A 126 -10.41 -19.11 3.90
CA ALA A 126 -10.13 -19.86 2.68
C ALA A 126 -8.94 -19.31 1.86
N ALA A 127 -8.19 -18.34 2.39
CA ALA A 127 -6.94 -17.85 1.80
C ALA A 127 -5.89 -18.97 1.75
N ASP A 128 -5.23 -19.12 0.61
CA ASP A 128 -4.18 -20.13 0.41
C ASP A 128 -2.82 -19.45 0.54
N PHE A 129 -2.18 -19.68 1.68
CA PHE A 129 -0.83 -19.17 1.96
C PHE A 129 0.27 -20.17 1.59
N VAL A 130 -0.10 -21.34 1.06
CA VAL A 130 0.84 -22.39 0.65
C VAL A 130 1.17 -22.25 -0.82
N VAL A 131 0.19 -21.94 -1.67
CA VAL A 131 0.37 -21.82 -3.11
C VAL A 131 0.06 -20.40 -3.59
N ALA A 132 1.05 -19.76 -4.21
CA ALA A 132 0.88 -18.48 -4.89
C ALA A 132 0.86 -18.70 -6.41
N GLU A 133 -0.22 -18.29 -7.07
CA GLU A 133 -0.40 -18.50 -8.52
C GLU A 133 0.35 -17.50 -9.40
N SER A 134 0.78 -16.40 -8.80
CA SER A 134 1.57 -15.39 -9.50
C SER A 134 2.57 -14.73 -8.54
N PRO A 135 3.63 -14.10 -9.08
CA PRO A 135 4.52 -13.26 -8.27
C PRO A 135 3.77 -12.15 -7.54
N TYR A 136 2.71 -11.61 -8.13
CA TYR A 136 1.85 -10.62 -7.46
C TYR A 136 1.16 -11.20 -6.22
N SER A 137 0.51 -12.36 -6.35
CA SER A 137 -0.12 -13.08 -5.23
C SER A 137 0.89 -13.36 -4.12
N ALA A 138 2.08 -13.85 -4.48
CA ALA A 138 3.16 -14.12 -3.55
C ALA A 138 3.54 -12.85 -2.75
N SER A 139 3.65 -11.70 -3.42
CA SER A 139 3.96 -10.42 -2.76
C SER A 139 2.88 -9.85 -1.86
N LYS A 140 1.64 -10.37 -1.93
CA LYS A 140 0.53 -9.97 -1.05
C LYS A 140 0.32 -10.94 0.11
N ILE A 141 0.90 -12.14 0.02
CA ILE A 141 0.96 -13.13 1.09
C ILE A 141 2.17 -12.87 2.01
N ALA A 142 3.32 -12.54 1.42
CA ALA A 142 4.57 -12.25 2.13
C ALA A 142 4.56 -10.88 2.81
#